data_AF-A0A1M2YUI7-F1
#
_entry.id   AF-A0A1M2YUI7-F1
#
_cell.length_a   1.000
_cell.length_b   1.000
_cell.length_c   1.000
_cell.angle_alpha   90.00
_cell.angle_beta   90.00
_cell.angle_gamma   90.00
#
_symmetry.space_group_name_H-M   'P 1'
#
loop_
_entity.id
_entity.type
_entity.pdbx_description
1 polymer ?
#
loop_
_entity_poly.entity_id
_entity_poly.type
_entity_poly.pdbx_seq_one_letter_code
_entity_poly.pdbx_strand_id
1 'polypeptide(L)'
;MGSKLYFFKSATSSHDVLISAHGGYYKANKTFDVPGTGKDVEIIFYAPHGSTLSDPGMMIMKGNFQDAGSVFSGNKCIDYELSKYQGRHGGKPGKPAETYDSIASTVEDEDRRLVRQFEKMLAAAGKGNQQMAKGAIDQITAGRTMNVVTIRNRWHSSDVWLKDVVAMVRKAYPGIKRFHCSFCRSLVGDNNAPSHTAPLRNLG
;
A
#
# COMPACT_ATOMS: atom_id res chain seq x y z
N MET A 1 13.98 0.56 -7.75
CA MET A 1 13.88 -0.55 -8.73
C MET A 1 13.83 0.02 -10.12
N GLY A 2 14.77 -0.38 -10.97
CA GLY A 2 14.99 0.29 -12.26
C GLY A 2 15.20 1.80 -12.10
N SER A 3 14.88 2.55 -13.15
CA SER A 3 15.01 4.01 -13.20
C SER A 3 13.79 4.77 -12.65
N LYS A 4 12.64 4.09 -12.45
CA LYS A 4 11.33 4.71 -12.20
C LYS A 4 10.77 4.58 -10.77
N LEU A 5 11.21 3.60 -9.97
CA LEU A 5 10.60 3.31 -8.66
C LEU A 5 11.58 3.39 -7.48
N TYR A 6 11.12 3.87 -6.32
CA TYR A 6 11.74 3.59 -5.03
C TYR A 6 11.01 2.43 -4.36
N PHE A 7 11.77 1.57 -3.69
CA PHE A 7 11.26 0.42 -2.96
C PHE A 7 11.90 0.42 -1.58
N PHE A 8 11.06 0.48 -0.54
CA PHE A 8 11.44 0.44 0.85
C PHE A 8 11.04 -0.93 1.39
N LYS A 9 12.05 -1.74 1.69
CA LYS A 9 11.85 -3.11 2.11
C LYS A 9 11.54 -3.15 3.60
N SER A 10 10.47 -3.84 3.97
CA SER A 10 10.21 -4.19 5.38
C SER A 10 11.04 -5.43 5.75
N ALA A 11 11.61 -5.42 6.94
CA ALA A 11 12.32 -6.55 7.51
C ALA A 11 11.37 -7.67 7.95
N THR A 12 10.10 -7.35 8.19
CA THR A 12 9.11 -8.27 8.74
C THR A 12 8.02 -8.69 7.74
N SER A 13 7.95 -8.07 6.57
CA SER A 13 6.97 -8.38 5.52
C SER A 13 7.62 -8.91 4.24
N SER A 14 7.25 -10.13 3.84
CA SER A 14 7.73 -10.78 2.62
C SER A 14 6.69 -10.88 1.50
N HIS A 15 5.42 -10.61 1.79
CA HIS A 15 4.30 -10.85 0.87
C HIS A 15 3.52 -9.60 0.47
N ASP A 16 3.47 -8.58 1.34
CA ASP A 16 2.63 -7.41 1.15
C ASP A 16 3.49 -6.20 0.73
N VAL A 17 2.98 -5.43 -0.25
CA VAL A 17 3.56 -4.15 -0.66
C VAL A 17 2.46 -3.09 -0.79
N LEU A 18 2.71 -1.91 -0.23
CA LEU A 18 1.92 -0.70 -0.43
C LEU A 18 2.45 0.07 -1.63
N ILE A 19 1.59 0.36 -2.59
CA ILE A 19 1.83 1.34 -3.65
C ILE A 19 1.38 2.70 -3.12
N SER A 20 2.34 3.53 -2.71
CA SER A 20 2.10 4.92 -2.32
C SER A 20 2.38 5.86 -3.51
N ALA A 21 1.33 6.27 -4.22
CA ALA A 21 1.39 7.14 -5.39
C ALA A 21 0.06 7.90 -5.61
N HIS A 22 0.04 8.97 -6.39
CA HIS A 22 -1.21 9.37 -7.05
C HIS A 22 -1.57 8.35 -8.12
N GLY A 23 -2.87 8.25 -8.43
CA GLY A 23 -3.38 7.32 -9.41
C GLY A 23 -4.58 7.91 -10.15
N GLY A 24 -4.78 7.47 -11.38
CA GLY A 24 -5.95 7.82 -12.17
C GLY A 24 -6.05 6.98 -13.44
N TYR A 25 -7.19 7.05 -14.09
CA TYR A 25 -7.40 6.41 -15.40
C TYR A 25 -7.77 7.46 -16.45
N TYR A 26 -7.58 7.15 -17.72
CA TYR A 26 -8.08 7.92 -18.86
C TYR A 26 -9.26 7.20 -19.54
N LYS A 27 -10.09 7.90 -20.31
CA LYS A 27 -11.28 7.28 -20.96
C LYS A 27 -10.95 6.09 -21.88
N ALA A 28 -9.77 6.11 -22.49
CA ALA A 28 -9.25 5.01 -23.32
C ALA A 28 -8.35 4.04 -22.53
N ASN A 29 -8.43 4.02 -21.20
CA ASN A 29 -7.50 3.24 -20.39
C ASN A 29 -7.53 1.77 -20.75
N LYS A 30 -6.33 1.21 -20.85
CA LYS A 30 -6.15 -0.21 -21.07
C LYS A 30 -6.41 -0.97 -19.78
N THR A 31 -6.77 -2.24 -19.93
CA THR A 31 -6.71 -3.21 -18.85
C THR A 31 -5.48 -4.09 -19.04
N PHE A 32 -5.04 -4.76 -17.97
CA PHE A 32 -4.02 -5.79 -18.02
C PHE A 32 -4.48 -7.01 -17.22
N ASP A 33 -3.97 -8.18 -17.59
CA ASP A 33 -4.20 -9.42 -16.84
C ASP A 33 -3.25 -9.43 -15.62
N VAL A 34 -3.81 -9.60 -14.42
CA VAL A 34 -3.01 -9.67 -13.20
C VAL A 34 -2.14 -10.93 -13.26
N PRO A 35 -0.79 -10.81 -13.12
CA PRO A 35 0.11 -11.93 -13.34
C PRO A 35 -0.04 -13.01 -12.26
N GLY A 36 0.34 -14.24 -12.59
CA GLY A 36 0.26 -15.41 -11.71
C GLY A 36 -0.82 -16.40 -12.11
N THR A 37 -0.96 -17.46 -11.33
CA THR A 37 -1.92 -18.55 -11.56
C THR A 37 -2.87 -18.67 -10.37
N GLY A 38 -4.14 -19.00 -10.62
CA GLY A 38 -5.14 -19.11 -9.56
C GLY A 38 -5.38 -17.78 -8.85
N LYS A 39 -5.28 -17.75 -7.51
CA LYS A 39 -5.39 -16.53 -6.69
C LYS A 39 -4.06 -16.13 -6.04
N ASP A 40 -2.93 -16.36 -6.71
CA ASP A 40 -1.58 -16.12 -6.14
C ASP A 40 -1.27 -14.64 -5.92
N VAL A 41 -1.66 -13.76 -6.86
CA VAL A 41 -1.46 -12.32 -6.76
C VAL A 41 -2.80 -11.63 -6.57
N GLU A 42 -2.84 -10.69 -5.63
CA GLU A 42 -4.00 -9.87 -5.31
C GLU A 42 -3.63 -8.39 -5.40
N ILE A 43 -4.42 -7.62 -6.16
CA ILE A 43 -4.37 -6.16 -6.18
C ILE A 43 -5.56 -5.63 -5.38
N ILE A 44 -5.31 -4.93 -4.29
CA ILE A 44 -6.29 -4.50 -3.30
C ILE A 44 -6.47 -2.99 -3.39
N PHE A 45 -7.71 -2.54 -3.55
CA PHE A 45 -8.03 -1.14 -3.69
C PHE A 45 -8.73 -0.61 -2.44
N TYR A 46 -8.41 0.62 -2.05
CA TYR A 46 -9.04 1.29 -0.91
C TYR A 46 -10.02 2.39 -1.33
N ALA A 47 -10.20 2.58 -2.63
CA ALA A 47 -11.22 3.42 -3.23
C ALA A 47 -11.98 2.60 -4.28
N PRO A 48 -13.29 2.79 -4.47
CA PRO A 48 -14.01 2.30 -5.64
C PRO A 48 -13.41 2.83 -6.95
N HIS A 49 -13.66 2.15 -8.06
CA HIS A 49 -13.33 2.73 -9.37
C HIS A 49 -14.21 3.96 -9.62
N GLY A 50 -13.60 5.02 -10.17
CA GLY A 50 -14.29 6.29 -10.43
C GLY A 50 -14.19 7.30 -9.29
N SER A 51 -13.70 6.91 -8.10
CA SER A 51 -13.61 7.83 -6.95
C SER A 51 -12.18 8.27 -6.67
N THR A 52 -12.06 9.43 -6.02
CA THR A 52 -10.82 9.85 -5.36
C THR A 52 -10.70 9.15 -4.00
N LEU A 53 -9.47 8.98 -3.52
CA LEU A 53 -9.20 8.46 -2.18
C LEU A 53 -8.91 9.63 -1.24
N SER A 54 -9.78 9.82 -0.26
CA SER A 54 -9.57 10.71 0.87
C SER A 54 -8.67 9.98 1.86
N ASP A 55 -7.47 10.50 2.04
CA ASP A 55 -6.39 10.00 2.89
C ASP A 55 -5.39 9.05 2.17
N PRO A 56 -4.41 9.62 1.45
CA PRO A 56 -3.83 8.94 0.30
C PRO A 56 -2.32 8.75 0.56
N GLY A 57 -1.95 7.89 1.51
CA GLY A 57 -0.54 7.75 1.87
C GLY A 57 -0.25 6.58 2.80
N MET A 58 0.82 6.72 3.59
CA MET A 58 1.31 5.70 4.52
C MET A 58 0.35 5.32 5.66
N MET A 59 -0.74 6.06 5.87
CA MET A 59 -1.75 5.71 6.88
C MET A 59 -2.33 4.31 6.67
N ILE A 60 -2.42 3.84 5.41
CA ILE A 60 -2.87 2.48 5.09
C ILE A 60 -2.01 1.41 5.75
N MET A 61 -0.71 1.66 5.98
CA MET A 61 0.15 0.73 6.72
C MET A 61 -0.18 0.69 8.22
N LYS A 62 -0.69 1.79 8.77
CA LYS A 62 -0.92 1.97 10.20
C LYS A 62 -2.30 1.50 10.63
N GLY A 63 -3.25 1.42 9.71
CA GLY A 63 -4.64 1.07 10.00
C GLY A 63 -5.09 -0.22 9.33
N ASN A 64 -5.99 -0.94 9.98
CA ASN A 64 -6.67 -2.08 9.39
C ASN A 64 -7.82 -1.59 8.50
N PHE A 65 -7.52 -0.93 7.37
CA PHE A 65 -8.56 -0.35 6.51
C PHE A 65 -9.34 -1.43 5.74
N GLN A 66 -10.64 -1.16 5.53
CA GLN A 66 -11.49 -1.96 4.67
C GLN A 66 -11.15 -1.65 3.21
N ASP A 67 -11.00 -2.69 2.41
CA ASP A 67 -10.83 -2.54 0.97
C ASP A 67 -12.19 -2.25 0.29
N ALA A 68 -12.11 -1.56 -0.84
CA ALA A 68 -13.21 -1.33 -1.76
C ALA A 68 -13.28 -2.42 -2.85
N GLY A 69 -12.61 -3.56 -2.63
CA GLY A 69 -12.50 -4.67 -3.56
C GLY A 69 -11.07 -4.98 -3.99
N SER A 70 -10.90 -6.19 -4.53
CA SER A 70 -9.62 -6.68 -5.03
C SER A 70 -9.75 -7.39 -6.39
N VAL A 71 -8.64 -7.47 -7.12
CA VAL A 71 -8.51 -8.19 -8.39
C VAL A 71 -7.41 -9.22 -8.24
N PHE A 72 -7.75 -10.50 -8.47
CA PHE A 72 -6.82 -11.62 -8.37
C PHE A 72 -6.17 -11.95 -9.71
N SER A 73 -5.05 -12.69 -9.68
CA SER A 73 -4.40 -13.29 -10.84
C SER A 73 -5.39 -13.89 -11.84
N GLY A 74 -5.09 -13.75 -13.13
CA GLY A 74 -5.94 -14.24 -14.22
C GLY A 74 -7.17 -13.38 -14.52
N ASN A 75 -7.50 -12.40 -13.68
CA ASN A 75 -8.55 -11.42 -13.96
C ASN A 75 -7.97 -10.13 -14.55
N LYS A 76 -8.83 -9.37 -15.23
CA LYS A 76 -8.48 -8.06 -15.79
C LYS A 76 -8.55 -6.97 -14.73
N CYS A 77 -7.49 -6.17 -14.65
CA CYS A 77 -7.41 -4.96 -13.84
C CYS A 77 -7.28 -3.74 -14.74
N ILE A 78 -7.86 -2.62 -14.34
CA ILE A 78 -7.61 -1.32 -15.00
C ILE A 78 -6.15 -0.93 -14.78
N ASP A 79 -5.47 -0.52 -15.85
CA ASP A 79 -4.07 -0.10 -15.81
C ASP A 79 -4.00 1.38 -15.43
N TYR A 80 -4.07 1.69 -14.13
CA TYR A 80 -4.00 3.08 -13.65
C TYR A 80 -2.63 3.70 -13.94
N GLU A 81 -2.63 4.95 -14.40
CA GLU A 81 -1.39 5.73 -14.45
C GLU A 81 -1.08 6.23 -13.05
N LEU A 82 0.18 6.06 -12.64
CA LEU A 82 0.69 6.38 -11.33
C LEU A 82 1.72 7.49 -11.41
N SER A 83 1.62 8.44 -10.50
CA SER A 83 2.61 9.51 -10.36
C SER A 83 2.98 9.72 -8.89
N LYS A 84 4.08 10.40 -8.65
CA LYS A 84 4.58 10.61 -7.28
C LYS A 84 3.59 11.42 -6.45
N TYR A 85 3.29 10.99 -5.21
CA TYR A 85 2.74 11.88 -4.17
C TYR A 85 3.71 13.06 -3.97
N GLN A 86 3.23 14.28 -4.21
CA GLN A 86 4.04 15.50 -4.33
C GLN A 86 5.23 15.57 -3.34
N GLY A 87 6.40 16.00 -3.83
CA GLY A 87 7.61 16.21 -3.01
C GLY A 87 7.47 17.37 -2.01
N ARG A 88 8.60 17.76 -1.37
CA ARG A 88 8.80 18.73 -0.26
C ARG A 88 7.92 20.01 -0.21
N HIS A 89 7.23 20.36 -1.29
CA HIS A 89 6.33 21.52 -1.44
C HIS A 89 4.82 21.19 -1.49
N GLY A 90 4.42 19.91 -1.45
CA GLY A 90 3.01 19.48 -1.54
C GLY A 90 2.27 19.38 -0.19
N GLY A 91 2.96 19.67 0.91
CA GLY A 91 2.37 19.65 2.24
C GLY A 91 1.58 20.92 2.49
N LYS A 92 0.46 20.80 3.20
CA LYS A 92 -0.23 21.97 3.77
C LYS A 92 0.34 22.22 5.18
N PRO A 93 0.29 23.45 5.70
CA PRO A 93 0.57 23.69 7.13
C PRO A 93 -0.24 22.70 7.99
N GLY A 94 0.44 21.93 8.85
CA GLY A 94 -0.17 20.87 9.68
C GLY A 94 -0.31 19.48 9.03
N LYS A 95 -0.06 19.34 7.72
CA LYS A 95 -0.01 18.04 7.00
C LYS A 95 1.21 18.03 6.05
N PRO A 96 2.42 17.72 6.55
CA PRO A 96 3.63 17.75 5.74
C PRO A 96 3.55 16.76 4.58
N ALA A 97 4.23 17.08 3.48
CA ALA A 97 4.30 16.20 2.32
C ALA A 97 4.96 14.87 2.69
N GLU A 98 4.48 13.79 2.08
CA GLU A 98 5.16 12.49 2.14
C GLU A 98 6.53 12.61 1.42
N THR A 99 7.61 12.40 2.16
CA THR A 99 8.99 12.36 1.66
C THR A 99 9.53 10.94 1.65
N TYR A 100 10.59 10.69 0.89
CA TYR A 100 11.24 9.37 0.88
C TYR A 100 11.76 8.98 2.26
N ASP A 101 12.32 9.94 3.00
CA ASP A 101 12.81 9.71 4.36
C ASP A 101 11.64 9.39 5.31
N SER A 102 10.51 10.10 5.22
CA SER A 102 9.34 9.78 6.05
C SER A 102 8.73 8.42 5.72
N ILE A 103 8.80 7.96 4.46
CA ILE A 103 8.37 6.61 4.08
C ILE A 103 9.30 5.58 4.71
N ALA A 104 10.63 5.76 4.55
CA ALA A 104 11.63 4.86 5.12
C ALA A 104 11.47 4.74 6.65
N SER A 105 11.41 5.87 7.35
CA SER A 105 11.20 5.90 8.80
C SER A 105 9.89 5.21 9.21
N THR A 106 8.81 5.38 8.46
CA THR A 106 7.54 4.72 8.78
C THR A 106 7.62 3.20 8.61
N VAL A 107 8.29 2.70 7.55
CA VAL A 107 8.51 1.26 7.36
C VAL A 107 9.30 0.68 8.54
N GLU A 108 10.39 1.35 8.93
CA GLU A 108 11.21 0.93 10.05
C GLU A 108 10.47 0.99 11.40
N ASP A 109 9.65 2.03 11.63
CA ASP A 109 8.87 2.17 12.85
C ASP A 109 7.84 1.05 13.01
N GLU A 110 7.17 0.67 11.92
CA GLU A 110 6.23 -0.45 11.92
C GLU A 110 6.95 -1.80 12.13
N ASP A 111 8.11 -2.01 11.51
CA ASP A 111 8.95 -3.19 11.76
C ASP A 111 9.36 -3.27 13.24
N ARG A 112 9.87 -2.17 13.81
CA ARG A 112 10.24 -2.10 15.24
C ARG A 112 9.04 -2.31 16.15
N ARG A 113 7.86 -1.79 15.78
CA ARG A 113 6.62 -1.99 16.54
C ARG A 113 6.24 -3.46 16.60
N LEU A 114 6.29 -4.17 15.48
CA LEU A 114 5.97 -5.59 15.42
C LEU A 114 6.95 -6.44 16.23
N VAL A 115 8.26 -6.20 16.10
CA VAL A 115 9.29 -6.89 16.88
C VAL A 115 9.06 -6.71 18.39
N ARG A 116 8.82 -5.47 18.84
CA ARG A 116 8.50 -5.20 20.26
C ARG A 116 7.24 -5.90 20.74
N GLN A 117 6.21 -6.02 19.89
CA GLN A 117 4.99 -6.76 20.25
C GLN A 117 5.27 -8.26 20.37
N PHE A 118 6.07 -8.83 19.48
CA PHE A 118 6.49 -10.22 19.53
C PHE A 118 7.33 -10.53 20.78
N GLU A 119 8.30 -9.68 21.13
CA GLU A 119 9.09 -9.82 22.35
C GLU A 119 8.22 -9.79 23.62
N LYS A 120 7.25 -8.88 23.68
CA LYS A 120 6.27 -8.83 24.78
C LYS A 120 5.45 -10.11 24.88
N MET A 121 5.03 -10.66 23.73
CA MET A 121 4.30 -11.92 23.67
C MET A 121 5.14 -13.08 24.23
N LEU A 122 6.39 -13.22 23.80
CA LEU A 122 7.30 -14.25 24.30
C LEU A 122 7.53 -14.14 25.81
N ALA A 123 7.74 -12.92 26.31
CA ALA A 123 7.93 -12.68 27.74
C ALA A 123 6.66 -13.00 28.56
N ALA A 124 5.47 -12.72 28.03
CA ALA A 124 4.19 -13.03 28.69
C ALA A 124 3.91 -14.55 28.69
N ALA A 125 4.18 -15.23 27.57
CA ALA A 125 4.04 -16.68 27.44
C ALA A 125 4.99 -17.41 28.42
N GLY A 126 6.24 -16.97 28.52
CA GLY A 126 7.22 -17.51 29.47
C GLY A 126 6.86 -17.31 30.94
N LYS A 127 5.96 -16.37 31.26
CA LYS A 127 5.45 -16.10 32.62
C LYS A 127 4.08 -16.74 32.89
N GLY A 128 3.55 -17.53 31.97
CA GLY A 128 2.24 -18.20 32.12
C GLY A 128 1.03 -17.25 32.05
N ASN A 129 1.18 -16.00 31.60
CA ASN A 129 0.09 -15.04 31.51
C ASN A 129 -0.64 -15.14 30.16
N GLN A 130 -1.57 -16.10 30.06
CA GLN A 130 -2.28 -16.42 28.82
C GLN A 130 -3.13 -15.26 28.27
N GLN A 131 -3.72 -14.43 29.12
CA GLN A 131 -4.56 -13.30 28.69
C GLN A 131 -3.74 -12.19 28.04
N MET A 132 -2.56 -11.89 28.60
CA MET A 132 -1.61 -10.93 28.02
C MET A 132 -0.99 -11.47 26.72
N ALA A 133 -0.69 -12.78 26.65
CA ALA A 133 -0.21 -13.43 25.44
C ALA A 133 -1.25 -13.37 24.31
N LYS A 134 -2.53 -13.65 24.62
CA LYS A 134 -3.63 -13.55 23.65
C LYS A 134 -3.79 -12.13 23.10
N GLY A 135 -3.83 -11.11 23.96
CA GLY A 135 -3.92 -9.71 23.52
C GLY A 135 -2.72 -9.28 22.65
N ALA A 136 -1.52 -9.79 22.91
CA ALA A 136 -0.35 -9.53 22.08
C ALA A 136 -0.44 -10.25 20.72
N ILE A 137 -0.93 -11.49 20.68
CA ILE A 137 -1.21 -12.23 19.43
C ILE A 137 -2.24 -11.49 18.59
N ASP A 138 -3.33 -11.03 19.18
CA ASP A 138 -4.38 -10.30 18.47
C ASP A 138 -3.81 -9.01 17.87
N GLN A 139 -2.94 -8.30 18.59
CA GLN A 139 -2.26 -7.11 18.07
C GLN A 139 -1.23 -7.40 16.97
N ILE A 140 -0.49 -8.50 17.05
CA ILE A 140 0.45 -8.95 16.02
C ILE A 140 -0.32 -9.35 14.76
N THR A 141 -1.44 -10.06 14.94
CA THR A 141 -2.29 -10.53 13.84
C THR A 141 -3.07 -9.37 13.19
N ALA A 142 -3.44 -8.36 13.98
CA ALA A 142 -4.07 -7.14 13.49
C ALA A 142 -3.06 -6.16 12.85
N GLY A 143 -1.80 -6.20 13.29
CA GLY A 143 -0.72 -5.38 12.76
C GLY A 143 -0.25 -5.91 11.40
N ARG A 144 -0.34 -5.08 10.36
CA ARG A 144 0.22 -5.40 9.04
C ARG A 144 1.48 -4.59 8.79
N THR A 145 2.61 -5.27 8.63
CA THR A 145 3.81 -4.66 8.04
C THR A 145 3.81 -4.89 6.54
N MET A 146 4.32 -3.93 5.80
CA MET A 146 4.35 -3.96 4.33
C MET A 146 5.65 -3.39 3.83
N ASN A 147 6.10 -3.89 2.69
CA ASN A 147 7.02 -3.17 1.84
C ASN A 147 6.32 -1.93 1.28
N VAL A 148 7.06 -0.93 0.82
CA VAL A 148 6.49 0.24 0.13
C VAL A 148 7.16 0.45 -1.20
N VAL A 149 6.36 0.66 -2.24
CA VAL A 149 6.81 1.11 -3.54
C VAL A 149 6.19 2.48 -3.84
N THR A 150 7.01 3.41 -4.32
CA THR A 150 6.58 4.74 -4.74
C THR A 150 7.31 5.18 -6.01
N ILE A 151 6.78 6.21 -6.67
CA ILE A 151 7.31 6.71 -7.94
C ILE A 151 8.47 7.68 -7.69
N ARG A 152 9.54 7.56 -8.49
CA ARG A 152 10.67 8.48 -8.46
C ARG A 152 10.24 9.84 -9.02
N ASN A 153 10.58 10.91 -8.31
CA ASN A 153 10.34 12.26 -8.78
C ASN A 153 11.20 12.53 -10.02
N ARG A 154 10.58 12.81 -11.16
CA ARG A 154 11.28 13.32 -12.33
C ARG A 154 10.41 14.42 -12.94
N TRP A 155 11.02 15.58 -13.17
CA TRP A 155 10.46 16.61 -14.01
C TRP A 155 10.19 15.97 -15.40
N HIS A 156 8.90 15.88 -15.80
CA HIS A 156 8.42 15.23 -17.03
C HIS A 156 8.39 13.68 -17.11
N SER A 157 8.35 12.90 -16.02
CA SER A 157 8.00 11.46 -16.15
C SER A 157 6.53 11.18 -15.86
N SER A 158 5.68 11.40 -16.87
CA SER A 158 4.46 10.60 -17.04
C SER A 158 4.85 9.18 -17.50
N ASP A 159 3.91 8.23 -17.50
CA ASP A 159 4.10 6.84 -17.97
C ASP A 159 4.68 5.84 -16.94
N VAL A 160 4.20 5.88 -15.69
CA VAL A 160 4.26 4.68 -14.83
C VAL A 160 2.89 4.07 -14.73
N TRP A 161 2.72 2.86 -15.26
CA TRP A 161 1.46 2.15 -15.24
C TRP A 161 1.43 1.09 -14.14
N LEU A 162 0.26 0.82 -13.57
CA LEU A 162 0.10 -0.17 -12.49
C LEU A 162 0.65 -1.54 -12.90
N LYS A 163 0.40 -1.98 -14.14
CA LYS A 163 0.96 -3.25 -14.66
C LYS A 163 2.48 -3.30 -14.54
N ASP A 164 3.16 -2.18 -14.80
CA ASP A 164 4.62 -2.11 -14.84
C ASP A 164 5.16 -2.16 -13.41
N VAL A 165 4.48 -1.51 -12.46
CA VAL A 165 4.81 -1.60 -11.03
C VAL A 165 4.67 -3.04 -10.56
N VAL A 166 3.53 -3.70 -10.81
CA VAL A 166 3.30 -5.09 -10.41
C VAL A 166 4.36 -6.02 -11.01
N ALA A 167 4.62 -5.89 -12.31
CA ALA A 167 5.62 -6.71 -13.00
C ALA A 167 7.04 -6.48 -12.47
N MET A 168 7.46 -5.22 -12.30
CA MET A 168 8.79 -4.89 -11.78
C MET A 168 8.98 -5.40 -10.36
N VAL A 169 8.01 -5.17 -9.47
CA VAL A 169 8.06 -5.62 -8.07
C VAL A 169 8.15 -7.15 -8.00
N ARG A 170 7.27 -7.87 -8.71
CA ARG A 170 7.31 -9.35 -8.76
C ARG A 170 8.62 -9.89 -9.32
N LYS A 171 9.19 -9.21 -10.32
CA LYS A 171 10.47 -9.64 -10.91
C LYS A 171 11.62 -9.57 -9.91
N ALA A 172 11.70 -8.53 -9.08
CA ALA A 172 12.77 -8.42 -8.09
C ALA A 172 12.46 -9.13 -6.78
N TYR A 173 11.17 -9.28 -6.44
CA TYR A 173 10.71 -9.90 -5.21
C TYR A 173 9.55 -10.86 -5.50
N PRO A 174 9.85 -12.10 -5.97
CA PRO A 174 8.83 -13.07 -6.34
C PRO A 174 7.90 -13.49 -5.20
N GLY A 175 8.33 -13.32 -3.95
CA GLY A 175 7.51 -13.61 -2.76
C GLY A 175 6.36 -12.62 -2.52
N ILE A 176 6.39 -11.43 -3.14
CA ILE A 176 5.34 -10.42 -2.96
C ILE A 176 4.09 -10.85 -3.71
N LYS A 177 2.98 -11.03 -2.99
CA LYS A 177 1.71 -11.53 -3.54
C LYS A 177 0.58 -10.49 -3.45
N ARG A 178 0.69 -9.51 -2.56
CA ARG A 178 -0.42 -8.57 -2.27
C ARG A 178 0.02 -7.14 -2.51
N PHE A 179 -0.69 -6.46 -3.41
CA PHE A 179 -0.44 -5.09 -3.81
C PHE A 179 -1.55 -4.20 -3.27
N HIS A 180 -1.22 -3.39 -2.27
CA HIS A 180 -2.13 -2.46 -1.63
C HIS A 180 -2.07 -1.10 -2.34
N CYS A 181 -3.18 -0.67 -2.93
CA CYS A 181 -3.22 0.54 -3.75
C CYS A 181 -3.71 1.76 -2.96
N SER A 182 -2.76 2.58 -2.48
CA SER A 182 -3.04 3.85 -1.80
C SER A 182 -3.09 4.99 -2.82
N PHE A 183 -4.09 4.99 -3.69
CA PHE A 183 -4.22 6.00 -4.75
C PHE A 183 -5.67 6.20 -5.22
N CYS A 184 -5.93 7.35 -5.85
CA CYS A 184 -7.21 7.64 -6.50
C CYS A 184 -7.45 6.72 -7.70
N ARG A 185 -8.72 6.39 -7.97
CA ARG A 185 -9.13 5.57 -9.11
C ARG A 185 -10.10 6.32 -10.01
N SER A 186 -10.09 7.65 -9.95
CA SER A 186 -10.93 8.57 -10.73
C SER A 186 -10.33 8.85 -12.10
N LEU A 187 -11.16 9.41 -12.99
CA LEU A 187 -10.71 9.86 -14.30
C LEU A 187 -9.74 11.03 -14.09
N VAL A 188 -8.59 11.01 -14.75
CA VAL A 188 -7.61 12.10 -14.67
C VAL A 188 -8.25 13.38 -15.20
N GLY A 189 -8.21 14.44 -14.39
CA GLY A 189 -8.84 15.74 -14.70
C GLY A 189 -10.32 15.85 -14.34
N ASP A 190 -10.94 14.81 -13.76
CA ASP A 190 -12.31 14.89 -13.27
C ASP A 190 -12.36 15.51 -11.87
N ASN A 191 -12.73 16.80 -11.81
CA ASN A 191 -12.86 17.55 -10.57
C ASN A 191 -14.13 17.21 -9.77
N ASN A 192 -15.05 16.43 -10.35
CA ASN A 192 -16.33 16.05 -9.74
C ASN A 192 -16.36 14.59 -9.26
N ALA A 193 -15.24 13.88 -9.36
CA ALA A 193 -15.16 12.49 -8.92
C ALA A 193 -15.51 12.37 -7.42
N PRO A 194 -16.39 11.43 -7.03
CA PRO A 194 -16.78 11.28 -5.63
C PRO A 194 -15.55 10.99 -4.76
N SER A 195 -15.53 11.56 -3.56
CA SER A 195 -14.46 11.31 -2.58
C SER A 195 -14.82 10.12 -1.70
N HIS A 196 -13.89 9.19 -1.55
CA HIS A 196 -14.05 7.99 -0.73
C HIS A 196 -13.02 7.97 0.40
N THR A 197 -13.49 7.85 1.64
CA THR A 197 -12.62 7.56 2.79
C THR A 197 -12.73 6.08 3.11
N ALA A 198 -11.62 5.35 3.05
CA ALA A 198 -11.60 3.96 3.44
C ALA A 198 -11.92 3.86 4.95
N PRO A 199 -12.94 3.09 5.37
CA PRO A 199 -13.23 2.94 6.79
C PRO A 199 -12.22 2.00 7.45
N LEU A 200 -11.99 2.16 8.76
CA LEU A 200 -11.30 1.14 9.54
C LEU A 200 -12.19 -0.10 9.63
N ARG A 201 -11.62 -1.29 9.43
CA ARG A 201 -12.30 -2.55 9.71
C ARG A 201 -12.57 -2.61 11.21
N ASN A 202 -13.84 -2.77 11.56
CA ASN A 202 -14.21 -3.15 12.92
C ASN A 202 -13.64 -4.55 13.18
N LEU A 203 -12.62 -4.63 14.03
CA LEU A 203 -12.22 -5.86 14.68
C LEU A 203 -13.26 -6.08 15.79
N GLY A 204 -14.30 -6.83 15.47
CA GLY A 204 -15.30 -7.28 16.44
C GLY A 204 -14.68 -8.19 17.51
#